data_AF-A0A932MHT9-F1
#
_entry.id   AF-A0A932MHT9-F1
#
_cell.length_a   1.000
_cell.length_b   1.000
_cell.length_c   1.000
_cell.angle_alpha   90.00
_cell.angle_beta   90.00
_cell.angle_gamma   90.00
#
_symmetry.space_group_name_H-M   'P 1'
#
loop_
_entity.id
_entity.type
_entity.pdbx_description
1 polymer ?
#
loop_
_entity_poly.entity_id
_entity_poly.type
_entity_poly.pdbx_seq_one_letter_code
_entity_poly.pdbx_strand_id
1 'polypeptide(L)'
;MGEQPETSHVVTPREVRTLIRQGRWRKPTAGLAPGYVQANLVVLPRELAYDFLLFAQRNPKPCPILEVTDVGSPEPRLTAPGADLRTDVPK
;
A
#
# COMPACT_ATOMS: atom_id res chain seq x y z
N MET A 1 -25.36 -3.59 -24.52
CA MET A 1 -25.98 -3.82 -23.19
C MET A 1 -25.29 -5.04 -22.61
N GLY A 2 -24.16 -4.82 -21.94
CA GLY A 2 -23.39 -5.89 -21.29
C GLY A 2 -23.54 -5.67 -19.79
N GLU A 3 -24.22 -6.59 -19.11
CA GLU A 3 -24.37 -6.57 -17.66
C GLU A 3 -22.98 -6.52 -17.00
N GLN A 4 -22.68 -5.37 -16.40
CA GLN A 4 -21.63 -5.29 -15.39
C GLN A 4 -22.20 -5.99 -14.16
N PRO A 5 -21.53 -7.02 -13.59
CA PRO A 5 -21.99 -7.57 -12.34
C PRO A 5 -21.80 -6.49 -11.26
N GLU A 6 -22.91 -5.93 -10.80
CA GLU A 6 -23.00 -5.15 -9.56
C GLU A 6 -22.64 -6.08 -8.40
N THR A 7 -21.35 -6.15 -8.07
CA THR A 7 -20.91 -6.72 -6.80
C THR A 7 -20.41 -5.59 -5.93
N SER A 8 -21.31 -4.99 -5.14
CA SER A 8 -20.97 -4.16 -3.99
C SER A 8 -20.40 -5.02 -2.85
N HIS A 9 -19.39 -5.84 -3.15
CA HIS A 9 -18.60 -6.49 -2.12
C HIS A 9 -17.58 -5.47 -1.62
N VAL A 10 -17.83 -4.89 -0.45
CA VAL A 10 -16.80 -4.15 0.28
C VAL A 10 -15.71 -5.14 0.64
N VAL A 11 -14.63 -5.17 -0.14
CA VAL A 11 -13.48 -6.04 0.11
C VAL A 11 -12.62 -5.36 1.17
N THR A 12 -12.30 -6.08 2.24
CA THR A 12 -11.41 -5.55 3.28
C THR A 12 -10.00 -5.36 2.72
N PRO A 13 -9.19 -4.42 3.23
CA PRO A 13 -7.80 -4.26 2.79
C PRO A 13 -6.99 -5.56 2.86
N ARG A 14 -7.26 -6.41 3.87
CA ARG A 14 -6.60 -7.72 4.03
C ARG A 14 -6.91 -8.67 2.88
N GLU A 15 -8.16 -8.73 2.45
CA GLU A 15 -8.59 -9.56 1.32
C GLU A 15 -8.01 -9.03 0.01
N VAL A 16 -8.00 -7.70 -0.20
CA VAL A 16 -7.36 -7.08 -1.37
C VAL A 16 -5.88 -7.47 -1.44
N ARG A 17 -5.14 -7.29 -0.34
CA ARG A 17 -3.72 -7.70 -0.26
C ARG A 17 -3.53 -9.19 -0.54
N THR A 18 -4.44 -10.04 -0.06
CA THR A 18 -4.40 -11.48 -0.31
C THR A 18 -4.59 -11.81 -1.80
N LEU A 19 -5.52 -11.15 -2.49
CA LEU A 19 -5.74 -11.33 -3.93
C LEU A 19 -4.51 -10.89 -4.74
N ILE A 20 -3.88 -9.79 -4.35
CA ILE A 20 -2.67 -9.27 -4.98
C ILE A 20 -1.50 -10.25 -4.77
N ARG A 21 -1.28 -10.70 -3.52
CA ARG A 21 -0.25 -11.70 -3.17
C ARG A 21 -0.37 -12.99 -3.96
N GLN A 22 -1.60 -13.45 -4.21
CA GLN A 22 -1.88 -14.63 -5.02
C GLN A 22 -1.74 -14.38 -6.54
N GLY A 23 -1.43 -13.15 -6.95
CA GLY A 23 -1.34 -12.76 -8.35
C GLY A 23 -2.67 -12.71 -9.09
N ARG A 24 -3.80 -12.81 -8.36
CA ARG A 24 -5.18 -12.80 -8.89
C ARG A 24 -5.68 -11.38 -9.18
N TRP A 25 -5.02 -10.37 -8.61
CA TRP A 25 -5.29 -8.96 -8.90
C TRP A 25 -4.02 -8.27 -9.42
N ARG A 26 -4.08 -7.77 -10.67
CA ARG A 26 -3.00 -7.05 -11.37
C ARG A 26 -3.50 -5.79 -12.06
N LYS A 27 -4.58 -5.20 -11.53
CA LYS A 27 -5.23 -4.00 -12.04
C LYS A 27 -5.04 -2.86 -11.02
N PRO A 28 -5.36 -1.60 -11.36
CA PRO A 28 -5.36 -0.52 -10.38
C PRO A 28 -6.18 -0.84 -9.13
N THR A 29 -5.76 -0.33 -7.97
CA THR A 29 -6.41 -0.58 -6.66
C THR A 29 -7.47 0.45 -6.27
N ALA A 30 -7.70 1.44 -7.15
CA ALA A 30 -8.67 2.50 -6.92
C ALA A 30 -10.07 1.91 -6.68
N GLY A 31 -10.68 2.28 -5.56
CA GLY A 31 -12.04 1.86 -5.20
C GLY A 31 -12.19 0.45 -4.63
N LEU A 32 -11.11 -0.32 -4.43
CA LEU A 32 -11.21 -1.71 -3.96
C LEU A 32 -11.60 -1.86 -2.49
N ALA A 33 -11.15 -0.95 -1.63
CA ALA A 33 -11.45 -0.95 -0.21
C ALA A 33 -11.98 0.43 0.22
N PRO A 34 -13.25 0.76 -0.08
CA PRO A 34 -13.85 2.03 0.31
C PRO A 34 -13.76 2.25 1.82
N GLY A 35 -13.47 3.48 2.25
CA GLY A 35 -13.33 3.84 3.66
C GLY A 35 -11.95 3.57 4.27
N TYR A 36 -11.01 3.03 3.50
CA TYR A 36 -9.63 2.81 3.93
C TYR A 36 -8.65 3.70 3.16
N VAL A 37 -7.55 4.07 3.82
CA VAL A 37 -6.46 4.82 3.18
C VAL A 37 -5.68 3.89 2.26
N GLN A 38 -5.48 4.34 1.02
CA GLN A 38 -4.48 3.79 0.12
C GLN A 38 -3.24 4.68 0.14
N ALA A 39 -2.06 4.07 0.22
CA ALA A 39 -0.79 4.77 0.34
C ALA A 39 0.10 4.55 -0.88
N ASN A 40 1.00 5.50 -1.13
CA ASN A 40 2.13 5.31 -2.02
C ASN A 40 3.26 4.59 -1.25
N LEU A 41 4.07 3.81 -1.97
CA LEU A 41 5.20 3.08 -1.40
C LEU A 41 6.50 3.57 -2.05
N VAL A 42 7.51 3.83 -1.21
CA VAL A 42 8.88 4.12 -1.60
C VAL A 42 9.80 3.20 -0.81
N VAL A 43 10.65 2.43 -1.50
CA VAL A 43 11.64 1.54 -0.88
C VAL A 43 13.01 1.99 -1.36
N LEU A 44 13.89 2.31 -0.41
CA LEU A 44 15.22 2.86 -0.68
C LEU A 44 16.30 2.07 0.07
N PRO A 45 17.53 2.02 -0.45
CA PRO A 45 18.70 1.62 0.33
C PRO A 45 18.82 2.47 1.60
N ARG A 46 19.37 1.88 2.67
CA ARG A 46 19.53 2.55 3.98
C ARG A 46 20.30 3.87 3.86
N GLU A 47 21.29 3.92 2.98
CA GLU A 47 22.14 5.09 2.73
C GLU A 47 21.35 6.32 2.27
N LEU A 48 20.21 6.12 1.57
CA LEU A 48 19.36 7.20 1.07
C LEU A 48 18.13 7.47 1.96
N ALA A 49 17.82 6.57 2.89
CA ALA A 49 16.58 6.64 3.68
C ALA A 49 16.53 7.90 4.56
N TYR A 50 17.65 8.32 5.13
CA TYR A 50 17.72 9.51 5.97
C TYR A 50 17.45 10.79 5.17
N ASP A 51 18.08 10.94 4.01
CA ASP A 51 17.90 12.11 3.15
C ASP A 51 16.46 12.21 2.66
N PHE A 52 15.86 11.07 2.29
CA PHE A 52 14.46 11.02 1.90
C PHE A 52 13.51 11.34 3.06
N LEU A 53 13.79 10.86 4.27
CA LEU A 53 12.99 11.18 5.45
C LEU A 53 13.04 12.68 5.77
N LEU A 54 14.23 13.28 5.71
CA LEU A 54 14.40 14.72 5.89
C LEU A 54 13.69 15.52 4.79
N PHE A 55 13.75 15.05 3.54
CA PHE A 55 13.02 15.63 2.42
C PHE A 55 11.51 15.60 2.67
N ALA A 56 10.96 14.45 3.09
CA ALA A 56 9.54 14.31 3.38
C ALA A 56 9.11 15.18 4.56
N GLN A 57 9.92 15.25 5.63
CA GLN A 57 9.65 16.10 6.79
C GLN A 57 9.63 17.60 6.42
N ARG A 58 10.50 18.03 5.51
CA ARG A 58 10.51 19.41 4.98
C ARG A 58 9.35 19.69 4.04
N ASN A 59 8.73 18.65 3.48
CA ASN A 59 7.66 18.73 2.50
C ASN A 59 6.43 17.91 2.94
N PRO A 60 5.79 18.23 4.09
CA PRO A 60 4.77 17.38 4.68
C PRO A 60 3.45 17.33 3.88
N LYS A 61 3.15 18.37 3.08
CA LYS A 61 1.97 18.41 2.21
C LYS A 61 2.08 17.46 1.00
N PRO A 62 3.15 17.53 0.18
CA PRO A 62 3.29 16.60 -0.95
C PRO A 62 3.77 15.21 -0.53
N CYS A 63 4.46 15.07 0.61
CA CYS A 63 5.01 13.80 1.08
C CYS A 63 4.51 13.45 2.50
N PRO A 64 3.20 13.18 2.69
CA PRO A 64 2.68 12.74 3.97
C PRO A 64 3.15 11.31 4.27
N ILE A 65 4.10 11.16 5.18
CA ILE A 65 4.56 9.84 5.63
C ILE A 65 3.52 9.25 6.59
N LEU A 66 2.99 8.07 6.24
CA LEU A 66 2.07 7.33 7.11
C LEU A 66 2.82 6.42 8.09
N GLU A 67 3.85 5.72 7.61
CA GLU A 67 4.67 4.81 8.41
C GLU A 67 6.03 4.62 7.73
N VAL A 68 7.08 4.40 8.54
CA VAL A 68 8.41 3.99 8.07
C VAL A 68 8.70 2.64 8.73
N THR A 69 9.04 1.63 7.92
CA THR A 69 9.40 0.31 8.43
C THR A 69 10.85 0.27 8.89
N ASP A 70 11.17 -0.67 9.78
CA ASP A 70 12.56 -0.96 10.13
C ASP A 70 13.35 -1.42 8.90
N VAL A 71 14.67 -1.18 8.91
CA VAL A 71 15.56 -1.62 7.84
C VAL A 71 15.48 -3.14 7.68
N GLY A 72 15.15 -3.60 6.47
CA GLY A 72 15.00 -5.02 6.15
C GLY A 72 13.65 -5.62 6.54
N SER A 73 12.78 -4.89 7.25
CA SER A 73 11.41 -5.33 7.55
C SER A 73 10.44 -4.89 6.44
N PRO A 74 9.74 -5.83 5.78
CA PRO A 74 8.71 -5.50 4.79
C PRO A 74 7.33 -5.30 5.42
N GLU A 75 7.19 -5.41 6.74
CA GLU A 75 5.89 -5.36 7.43
C GLU A 75 5.63 -3.96 8.02
N PRO A 76 4.57 -3.24 7.56
CA PRO A 76 4.06 -2.03 8.19
C PRO A 76 3.15 -2.40 9.37
N ARG A 77 3.73 -2.45 10.56
CA ARG A 77 3.06 -2.95 11.79
C ARG A 77 1.97 -2.02 12.30
N LEU A 78 2.03 -0.72 12.01
CA LEU A 78 1.06 0.25 12.52
C LEU A 78 -0.15 0.38 11.60
N THR A 79 0.09 0.48 10.29
CA THR A 79 -0.96 0.79 9.30
C THR A 79 -1.57 -0.46 8.68
N ALA A 80 -0.83 -1.56 8.57
CA ALA A 80 -1.34 -2.81 8.01
C ALA A 80 -0.65 -4.07 8.59
N PRO A 81 -0.92 -4.43 9.86
CA PRO A 81 -0.38 -5.64 10.48
C PRO A 81 -0.55 -6.90 9.61
N GLY A 82 0.50 -7.70 9.48
CA GLY A 82 0.53 -8.92 8.67
C GLY A 82 0.59 -8.71 7.14
N ALA A 83 0.75 -7.47 6.67
CA ALA A 83 1.05 -7.18 5.28
C ALA A 83 2.52 -7.47 4.94
N ASP A 84 2.77 -7.83 3.69
CA ASP A 84 4.12 -7.95 3.14
C ASP A 84 4.25 -7.05 1.91
N LEU A 85 4.97 -5.94 2.05
CA LEU A 85 5.12 -4.93 1.00
C LEU A 85 5.78 -5.48 -0.28
N ARG A 86 6.46 -6.64 -0.22
CA ARG A 86 7.09 -7.27 -1.38
C ARG A 86 6.09 -7.97 -2.29
N THR A 87 4.93 -8.36 -1.76
CA THR A 87 3.95 -9.19 -2.47
C THR A 87 2.55 -8.60 -2.52
N ASP A 88 2.23 -7.67 -1.62
CA ASP A 88 0.86 -7.19 -1.42
C ASP A 88 0.55 -5.92 -2.24
N VAL A 89 1.47 -5.53 -3.13
CA VAL A 89 1.34 -4.39 -4.05
C VAL A 89 1.20 -4.92 -5.49
N PRO A 90 0.21 -4.45 -6.27
CA PRO A 90 0.04 -4.92 -7.65
C PRO A 90 1.17 -4.41 -8.55
N LYS A 91 1.48 -5.19 -9.59
CA LYS A 91 2.45 -4.81 -10.64
C LYS A 91 1.80 -3.93 -11.70
#